data_AF-A0A091R0S8-F1
#
_entry.id   AF-A0A091R0S8-F1
#
_cell.length_a   1.000
_cell.length_b   1.000
_cell.length_c   1.000
_cell.angle_alpha   90.00
_cell.angle_beta   90.00
_cell.angle_gamma   90.00
#
_symmetry.space_group_name_H-M   'P 1'
#
loop_
_entity.id
_entity.type
_entity.pdbx_description
1 polymer ?
#
loop_
_entity_poly.entity_id
_entity_poly.type
_entity_poly.pdbx_seq_one_letter_code
_entity_poly.pdbx_strand_id
1 'polypeptide(L)'
;YRDLKGVIVTLSDDGHLQCSYLGTDPSIFQAPRVDSREINYEEFDAEMKELQKIIKEATKTQDILPKSEKHRDLIVTAEVSPNLDAESQAIDSEVKAETVPSVTVKVLIQSKVAAQKPSLVVCVQAPLAVTCDQFTFDDLEPGSSETVVLSVFLKGNCSPSELEGECLVSYNIPTELNPEGIPKVAQCTFRLPLRLICFPAQPSKAANHKLTIDTNKPPISFLSIFPDFVDPSEDDQANALGFQFLTGSKATLLASKTSQRYRIQSDQLEDLWLVTKELTLRLEEHFKKQNCKDFACTFSGSIPLHEYFELIDRHFELRLNAEKFQELLSERAVQFRAIERRLLTRFKDKTPAPLQHLDTLLEGTFREVIALADAAEENQANMFQAFTKLRSATHLVIMLLSLWQKLSTDQVAILEATFLPLAEDTQELGWEETVDAAISYLLRTCLSKSSKEQALTVSSQLSMPKDTSRLKKNITLFCDRLAKGGRLSLSTDSATQQTAVMPG
;
A
#
# COMPACT_ATOMS: atom_id res chain seq x y z
N TYR A 1 -1.45 -25.68 -76.62
CA TYR A 1 -1.19 -26.97 -75.95
C TYR A 1 -1.06 -28.15 -76.92
N ARG A 2 -0.35 -28.03 -78.06
CA ARG A 2 -0.35 -29.15 -79.04
C ARG A 2 0.78 -30.16 -78.89
N ASP A 3 1.84 -29.89 -78.12
CA ASP A 3 2.96 -30.83 -77.93
C ASP A 3 3.38 -31.10 -76.47
N LEU A 4 2.68 -30.53 -75.47
CA LEU A 4 3.00 -30.73 -74.05
C LEU A 4 1.98 -31.67 -73.38
N LYS A 5 2.43 -32.84 -72.93
CA LYS A 5 1.59 -33.84 -72.23
C LYS A 5 1.63 -33.59 -70.71
N GLY A 6 0.49 -33.76 -70.04
CA GLY A 6 0.40 -33.67 -68.57
C GLY A 6 0.15 -32.25 -68.00
N VAL A 7 -0.42 -31.34 -68.80
CA VAL A 7 -0.77 -29.99 -68.34
C VAL A 7 -2.04 -30.02 -67.49
N ILE A 8 -2.03 -29.32 -66.36
CA ILE A 8 -3.17 -29.16 -65.46
C ILE A 8 -3.94 -27.92 -65.89
N VAL A 9 -5.24 -28.07 -66.21
CA VAL A 9 -6.10 -26.95 -66.59
C VAL A 9 -7.07 -26.68 -65.45
N THR A 10 -7.09 -25.44 -64.96
CA THR A 10 -7.97 -24.98 -63.90
C THR A 10 -8.79 -23.80 -64.39
N LEU A 11 -10.09 -23.82 -64.16
CA LEU A 11 -11.01 -22.72 -64.43
C LEU A 11 -11.59 -22.26 -63.10
N SER A 12 -11.35 -21.01 -62.71
CA SER A 12 -12.03 -20.43 -61.54
C SER A 12 -13.48 -20.08 -61.87
N ASP A 13 -14.29 -19.99 -60.83
CA ASP A 13 -15.66 -19.49 -60.82
C ASP A 13 -15.78 -18.03 -61.29
N ASP A 14 -14.69 -17.26 -61.24
CA ASP A 14 -14.59 -15.91 -61.82
C ASP A 14 -14.36 -15.90 -63.34
N GLY A 15 -14.18 -17.09 -63.94
CA GLY A 15 -13.96 -17.27 -65.39
C GLY A 15 -12.49 -17.28 -65.82
N HIS A 16 -11.53 -17.28 -64.87
CA HIS A 16 -10.11 -17.36 -65.22
C HIS A 16 -9.70 -18.80 -65.54
N LEU A 17 -9.48 -19.08 -66.83
CA LEU A 17 -8.89 -20.32 -67.30
C LEU A 17 -7.36 -20.21 -67.30
N GLN A 18 -6.71 -20.96 -66.42
CA GLN A 18 -5.26 -21.10 -66.37
C GLN A 18 -4.86 -22.53 -66.69
N CYS A 19 -3.84 -22.73 -67.52
CA CYS A 19 -3.20 -24.04 -67.60
C CYS A 19 -1.75 -23.95 -67.13
N SER A 20 -1.41 -24.86 -66.24
CA SER A 20 -0.20 -24.85 -65.43
C SER A 20 0.51 -26.19 -65.54
N TYR A 21 1.81 -26.17 -65.31
CA TYR A 21 2.61 -27.36 -65.04
C TYR A 21 3.25 -27.20 -63.65
N LEU A 22 3.55 -28.31 -62.98
CA LEU A 22 4.21 -28.29 -61.68
C LEU A 22 5.69 -27.95 -61.89
N GLY A 23 6.13 -26.78 -61.43
CA GLY A 23 7.54 -26.42 -61.42
C GLY A 23 8.31 -27.31 -60.44
N THR A 24 9.37 -27.96 -60.90
CA THR A 24 10.23 -28.83 -60.09
C THR A 24 11.53 -28.15 -59.66
N ASP A 25 11.77 -26.91 -60.08
CA ASP A 25 12.93 -26.14 -59.64
C ASP A 25 12.69 -25.61 -58.21
N PRO A 26 13.48 -26.07 -57.22
CA PRO A 26 13.42 -25.49 -55.88
C PRO A 26 13.95 -24.07 -55.95
N SER A 27 13.11 -23.07 -55.66
CA SER A 27 13.56 -21.70 -55.48
C SER A 27 14.48 -21.64 -54.25
N ILE A 28 15.79 -21.58 -54.47
CA ILE A 28 16.74 -21.30 -53.40
C ILE A 28 16.46 -19.86 -52.97
N PHE A 29 16.03 -19.66 -51.71
CA PHE A 29 15.89 -18.34 -51.12
C PHE A 29 17.29 -17.70 -50.94
N GLN A 30 17.87 -17.21 -52.03
CA GLN A 30 19.00 -16.30 -52.00
C GLN A 30 18.49 -14.88 -52.19
N ALA A 31 18.93 -13.96 -51.33
CA ALA A 31 18.68 -12.54 -51.53
C ALA A 31 19.14 -12.16 -52.94
N PRO A 32 18.31 -11.44 -53.74
CA PRO A 32 18.68 -11.05 -55.10
C PRO A 32 20.00 -10.28 -55.05
N ARG A 33 20.92 -10.52 -56.00
CA ARG A 33 22.09 -9.63 -56.17
C ARG A 33 21.59 -8.30 -56.71
N VAL A 34 21.32 -7.36 -55.81
CA VAL A 34 20.81 -6.03 -56.16
C VAL A 34 21.99 -5.12 -56.47
N ASP A 35 22.42 -5.08 -57.72
CA ASP A 35 23.19 -3.95 -58.22
C ASP A 35 22.20 -2.78 -58.36
N SER A 36 22.36 -1.71 -57.55
CA SER A 36 21.53 -0.49 -57.48
C SER A 36 20.25 -0.50 -56.60
N ARG A 37 20.38 -0.93 -55.33
CA ARG A 37 19.65 -0.24 -54.25
C ARG A 37 20.68 0.59 -53.49
N GLU A 38 20.85 1.84 -53.88
CA GLU A 38 21.67 2.79 -53.14
C GLU A 38 21.01 3.02 -51.78
N ILE A 39 21.56 2.37 -50.75
CA ILE A 39 21.17 2.60 -49.37
C ILE A 39 21.70 4.00 -49.00
N ASN A 40 20.83 4.89 -48.55
CA ASN A 40 21.21 6.25 -48.16
C ASN A 40 21.96 6.25 -46.82
N TYR A 41 23.26 5.91 -46.85
CA TYR A 41 24.08 5.76 -45.65
C TYR A 41 24.16 7.03 -44.79
N GLU A 42 23.99 8.22 -45.38
CA GLU A 42 24.05 9.49 -44.63
C GLU A 42 22.84 9.66 -43.72
N GLU A 43 21.64 9.34 -44.20
CA GLU A 43 20.40 9.40 -43.43
C GLU A 43 20.39 8.33 -42.33
N PHE A 44 20.81 7.10 -42.66
CA PHE A 44 20.95 6.03 -41.67
C PHE A 44 21.97 6.35 -40.58
N ASP A 45 23.12 6.96 -40.92
CA ASP A 45 24.13 7.33 -39.92
C ASP A 45 23.65 8.49 -39.04
N ALA A 46 22.89 9.44 -39.60
CA ALA A 46 22.27 10.52 -38.83
C ALA A 46 21.25 9.98 -37.82
N GLU A 47 20.31 9.13 -38.26
CA GLU A 47 19.32 8.48 -37.39
C GLU A 47 20.00 7.59 -36.33
N MET A 48 21.01 6.80 -36.74
CA MET A 48 21.77 5.96 -35.82
C MET A 48 22.48 6.78 -34.72
N LYS A 49 23.07 7.92 -35.07
CA LYS A 49 23.72 8.83 -34.10
C LYS A 49 22.71 9.42 -33.13
N GLU A 50 21.52 9.79 -33.62
CA GLU A 50 20.44 10.31 -32.78
C GLU A 50 19.95 9.25 -31.79
N LEU A 51 19.65 8.03 -32.27
CA LEU A 51 19.25 6.92 -31.42
C LEU A 51 20.33 6.55 -30.38
N GLN A 52 21.60 6.53 -30.79
CA GLN A 52 22.72 6.28 -29.85
C GLN A 52 22.85 7.38 -28.79
N LYS A 53 22.54 8.63 -29.13
CA LYS A 53 22.51 9.73 -28.16
C LYS A 53 21.40 9.51 -27.12
N ILE A 54 20.18 9.15 -27.57
CA ILE A 54 19.05 8.82 -26.69
C ILE A 54 19.41 7.67 -25.75
N ILE A 55 20.03 6.60 -26.26
CA ILE A 55 20.48 5.44 -25.45
C ILE A 55 21.50 5.86 -24.38
N LYS A 56 22.47 6.73 -24.74
CA LYS A 56 23.48 7.21 -23.79
C LYS A 56 22.88 8.12 -22.71
N GLU A 57 21.89 8.93 -23.04
CA GLU A 57 21.18 9.80 -22.09
C GLU A 57 20.28 8.99 -21.15
N ALA A 58 19.57 7.98 -21.66
CA ALA A 58 18.77 7.06 -20.86
C ALA A 58 19.63 6.29 -19.84
N THR A 59 20.80 5.78 -20.27
CA THR A 59 21.72 5.04 -19.39
C THR A 59 22.31 5.90 -18.27
N LYS A 60 22.50 7.20 -18.48
CA LYS A 60 23.00 8.13 -17.44
C LYS A 60 21.98 8.43 -16.35
N THR A 61 20.70 8.18 -16.59
CA THR A 61 19.59 8.55 -15.70
C THR A 61 19.15 7.36 -14.82
N GLN A 62 19.92 6.27 -14.78
CA GLN A 62 19.72 5.10 -13.91
C GLN A 62 20.02 5.39 -12.42
N ASP A 63 19.57 6.53 -11.89
CA ASP A 63 19.37 6.62 -10.44
C ASP A 63 18.16 5.77 -10.08
N ILE A 64 18.28 4.99 -9.01
CA ILE A 64 17.25 4.06 -8.49
C ILE A 64 15.95 4.81 -8.12
N LEU A 65 16.03 6.14 -7.98
CA LEU A 65 14.90 7.00 -7.63
C LEU A 65 14.46 7.85 -8.83
N PRO A 66 13.16 7.87 -9.17
CA PRO A 66 12.65 8.76 -10.20
C PRO A 66 12.89 10.21 -9.76
N LYS A 67 13.78 10.92 -10.48
CA LYS A 67 13.92 12.37 -10.32
C LYS A 67 12.60 13.00 -10.74
N SER A 68 11.94 13.71 -9.82
CA SER A 68 10.72 14.48 -10.12
C SER A 68 10.94 15.31 -11.39
N GLU A 69 10.22 14.99 -12.46
CA GLU A 69 10.21 15.82 -13.67
C GLU A 69 9.89 17.26 -13.25
N LYS A 70 10.76 18.21 -13.61
CA LYS A 70 10.63 19.62 -13.20
C LYS A 70 9.42 20.32 -13.83
N HIS A 71 8.78 19.68 -14.82
CA HIS A 71 7.54 20.12 -15.45
C HIS A 71 6.50 19.02 -15.32
N ARG A 72 5.48 19.23 -14.48
CA ARG A 72 4.31 18.37 -14.42
C ARG A 72 3.36 18.77 -15.55
N ASP A 73 3.13 17.83 -16.48
CA ASP A 73 2.23 17.97 -17.62
C ASP A 73 0.76 18.05 -17.17
N LEU A 74 0.43 17.32 -16.10
CA LEU A 74 -0.88 17.31 -15.46
C LEU A 74 -0.72 17.57 -13.96
N ILE A 75 -1.55 18.47 -13.42
CA ILE A 75 -1.56 18.86 -12.02
C ILE A 75 -2.84 18.31 -11.40
N VAL A 76 -2.68 17.52 -10.33
CA VAL A 76 -3.80 17.01 -9.52
C VAL A 76 -3.71 17.68 -8.16
N THR A 77 -4.82 18.24 -7.69
CA THR A 77 -4.95 18.83 -6.36
C THR A 77 -6.22 18.32 -5.69
N ALA A 78 -6.10 17.84 -4.46
CA ALA A 78 -7.23 17.40 -3.65
C ALA A 78 -7.46 18.38 -2.49
N GLU A 79 -8.68 18.90 -2.40
CA GLU A 79 -9.15 19.81 -1.36
C GLU A 79 -10.16 19.08 -0.47
N VAL A 80 -9.84 18.92 0.80
CA VAL A 80 -10.72 18.27 1.79
C VAL A 80 -11.56 19.34 2.48
N SER A 81 -12.87 19.12 2.56
CA SER A 81 -13.76 20.02 3.29
C SER A 81 -13.34 20.12 4.77
N PRO A 82 -13.29 21.32 5.35
CA PRO A 82 -12.90 21.50 6.76
C PRO A 82 -13.98 20.97 7.73
N ASN A 83 -15.23 20.91 7.28
CA ASN A 83 -16.35 20.42 8.05
C ASN A 83 -16.80 19.06 7.53
N LEU A 84 -17.28 18.21 8.45
CA LEU A 84 -18.01 17.00 8.12
C LEU A 84 -19.29 17.33 7.37
N ASP A 85 -19.76 16.40 6.55
CA ASP A 85 -20.99 16.57 5.79
C ASP A 85 -22.20 16.62 6.75
N ALA A 86 -23.12 17.56 6.50
CA ALA A 86 -24.31 17.73 7.35
C ALA A 86 -25.23 16.51 7.30
N GLU A 87 -25.30 15.87 6.13
CA GLU A 87 -25.95 14.58 5.92
C GLU A 87 -24.88 13.57 5.50
N SER A 88 -24.78 12.48 6.24
CA SER A 88 -23.80 11.43 5.95
C SER A 88 -24.03 10.82 4.57
N GLN A 89 -22.96 10.73 3.80
CA GLN A 89 -22.91 10.03 2.50
C GLN A 89 -22.34 8.62 2.62
N ALA A 90 -22.30 8.04 3.84
CA ALA A 90 -21.77 6.70 4.07
C ALA A 90 -22.65 5.62 3.42
N ILE A 91 -22.02 4.70 2.69
CA ILE A 91 -22.67 3.59 1.96
C ILE A 91 -22.18 2.27 2.58
N ASP A 92 -23.10 1.37 2.91
CA ASP A 92 -22.81 0.02 3.43
C ASP A 92 -21.78 -0.01 4.57
N SER A 93 -21.94 0.89 5.56
CA SER A 93 -21.05 0.91 6.73
C SER A 93 -21.43 -0.18 7.72
N GLU A 94 -20.42 -0.93 8.18
CA GLU A 94 -20.55 -1.96 9.20
C GLU A 94 -20.42 -1.38 10.62
N VAL A 95 -20.09 -0.09 10.74
CA VAL A 95 -19.82 0.58 12.02
C VAL A 95 -21.06 0.56 12.92
N LYS A 96 -20.93 0.06 14.15
CA LYS A 96 -22.02 -0.04 15.14
C LYS A 96 -22.55 1.30 15.69
N ALA A 97 -22.15 2.43 15.12
CA ALA A 97 -22.55 3.77 15.58
C ALA A 97 -23.90 4.18 14.95
N GLU A 98 -24.69 5.01 15.66
CA GLU A 98 -26.00 5.48 15.17
C GLU A 98 -25.90 6.30 13.87
N THR A 99 -24.80 7.05 13.70
CA THR A 99 -24.50 7.81 12.47
C THR A 99 -23.01 7.77 12.18
N VAL A 100 -22.64 7.40 10.95
CA VAL A 100 -21.25 7.39 10.49
C VAL A 100 -20.96 8.72 9.81
N PRO A 101 -19.98 9.52 10.27
CA PRO A 101 -19.66 10.78 9.62
C PRO A 101 -19.00 10.54 8.25
N SER A 102 -19.21 11.47 7.32
CA SER A 102 -18.51 11.53 6.04
C SER A 102 -17.87 12.91 5.84
N VAL A 103 -16.84 12.97 5.00
CA VAL A 103 -16.20 14.21 4.60
C VAL A 103 -16.08 14.30 3.08
N THR A 104 -16.57 15.39 2.52
CA THR A 104 -16.43 15.69 1.09
C THR A 104 -14.98 16.05 0.72
N VAL A 105 -14.45 15.40 -0.31
CA VAL A 105 -13.16 15.67 -0.95
C VAL A 105 -13.41 16.10 -2.39
N LYS A 106 -12.84 17.24 -2.77
CA LYS A 106 -12.90 17.80 -4.11
C LYS A 106 -11.55 17.62 -4.80
N VAL A 107 -11.51 16.86 -5.89
CA VAL A 107 -10.32 16.62 -6.68
C VAL A 107 -10.38 17.45 -7.96
N LEU A 108 -9.41 18.34 -8.14
CA LEU A 108 -9.25 19.19 -9.31
C LEU A 108 -8.07 18.67 -10.15
N ILE A 109 -8.35 18.42 -11.43
CA ILE A 109 -7.38 17.97 -12.42
C ILE A 109 -7.19 19.09 -13.43
N GLN A 110 -5.95 19.53 -13.64
CA GLN A 110 -5.59 20.57 -14.61
C GLN A 110 -4.56 20.02 -15.57
N SER A 111 -4.89 20.00 -16.87
CA SER A 111 -3.95 19.56 -17.90
C SER A 111 -3.27 20.74 -18.58
N LYS A 112 -1.96 20.68 -18.78
CA LYS A 112 -1.20 21.64 -19.61
C LYS A 112 -0.97 21.13 -21.02
N VAL A 113 -1.23 19.84 -21.26
CA VAL A 113 -1.00 19.14 -22.52
C VAL A 113 -2.27 18.47 -23.00
N ALA A 114 -2.30 18.03 -24.26
CA ALA A 114 -3.36 17.15 -24.72
C ALA A 114 -3.15 15.77 -24.08
N ALA A 115 -4.07 15.35 -23.20
CA ALA A 115 -3.99 14.09 -22.49
C ALA A 115 -5.15 13.17 -22.91
N GLN A 116 -4.81 11.99 -23.41
CA GLN A 116 -5.79 11.02 -23.90
C GLN A 116 -6.18 10.02 -22.82
N LYS A 117 -7.47 9.68 -22.77
CA LYS A 117 -8.07 8.70 -21.86
C LYS A 117 -7.62 8.86 -20.38
N PRO A 118 -7.83 10.04 -19.76
CA PRO A 118 -7.51 10.20 -18.35
C PRO A 118 -8.44 9.33 -17.48
N SER A 119 -7.85 8.62 -16.53
CA SER A 119 -8.58 7.88 -15.49
C SER A 119 -8.04 8.28 -14.12
N LEU A 120 -8.93 8.76 -13.26
CA LEU A 120 -8.65 9.04 -11.85
C LEU A 120 -9.06 7.83 -11.01
N VAL A 121 -8.17 7.41 -10.12
CA VAL A 121 -8.42 6.44 -9.07
C VAL A 121 -8.11 7.09 -7.73
N VAL A 122 -9.02 6.99 -6.78
CA VAL A 122 -8.88 7.55 -5.43
C VAL A 122 -8.77 6.40 -4.43
N CYS A 123 -7.59 6.26 -3.84
CA CYS A 123 -7.26 5.21 -2.89
C CYS A 123 -7.24 5.78 -1.47
N VAL A 124 -7.96 5.13 -0.56
CA VAL A 124 -7.88 5.38 0.89
C VAL A 124 -7.51 4.08 1.59
N GLN A 125 -6.83 4.15 2.74
CA GLN A 125 -6.46 2.97 3.49
C GLN A 125 -7.71 2.35 4.15
N ALA A 126 -8.01 1.09 3.82
CA ALA A 126 -9.05 0.33 4.49
C ALA A 126 -8.78 0.34 6.01
N PRO A 127 -9.79 0.53 6.87
CA PRO A 127 -11.25 0.42 6.69
C PRO A 127 -11.98 1.68 6.18
N LEU A 128 -11.26 2.73 5.76
CA LEU A 128 -11.90 3.86 5.10
C LEU A 128 -12.40 3.44 3.71
N ALA A 129 -13.49 4.06 3.28
CA ALA A 129 -14.04 3.88 1.96
C ALA A 129 -14.45 5.22 1.35
N VAL A 130 -14.52 5.23 0.02
CA VAL A 130 -15.01 6.35 -0.78
C VAL A 130 -16.36 6.00 -1.39
N THR A 131 -17.20 7.00 -1.63
CA THR A 131 -18.48 6.80 -2.34
C THR A 131 -18.29 6.35 -3.78
N CYS A 132 -17.21 6.80 -4.43
CA CYS A 132 -16.79 6.40 -5.77
C CYS A 132 -15.27 6.52 -5.86
N ASP A 133 -14.62 5.43 -6.27
CA ASP A 133 -13.16 5.25 -6.31
C ASP A 133 -12.56 5.51 -7.69
N GLN A 134 -13.31 5.29 -8.77
CA GLN A 134 -12.84 5.45 -10.14
C GLN A 134 -13.68 6.45 -10.95
N PHE A 135 -12.99 7.34 -11.66
CA PHE A 135 -13.58 8.28 -12.60
C PHE A 135 -12.86 8.24 -13.94
N THR A 136 -13.61 8.05 -15.02
CA THR A 136 -13.08 8.10 -16.39
C THR A 136 -13.50 9.40 -17.05
N PHE A 137 -12.55 10.07 -17.69
CA PHE A 137 -12.80 11.33 -18.40
C PHE A 137 -12.62 11.15 -19.91
N ASP A 138 -13.20 12.07 -20.66
CA ASP A 138 -12.86 12.25 -22.07
C ASP A 138 -11.47 12.89 -22.22
N ASP A 139 -10.99 12.96 -23.46
CA ASP A 139 -9.67 13.54 -23.75
C ASP A 139 -9.60 15.01 -23.30
N LEU A 140 -8.53 15.34 -22.55
CA LEU A 140 -8.32 16.67 -21.99
C LEU A 140 -7.52 17.54 -22.96
N GLU A 141 -8.07 18.70 -23.28
CA GLU A 141 -7.37 19.72 -24.06
C GLU A 141 -6.35 20.50 -23.20
N PRO A 142 -5.31 21.11 -23.80
CA PRO A 142 -4.37 21.97 -23.08
C PRO A 142 -5.09 23.14 -22.39
N GLY A 143 -4.92 23.27 -21.08
CA GLY A 143 -5.55 24.31 -20.26
C GLY A 143 -6.95 23.96 -19.76
N SER A 144 -7.47 22.77 -20.09
CA SER A 144 -8.72 22.27 -19.51
C SER A 144 -8.55 21.90 -18.03
N SER A 145 -9.66 21.97 -17.29
CA SER A 145 -9.71 21.54 -15.90
C SER A 145 -10.99 20.78 -15.61
N GLU A 146 -10.86 19.61 -15.01
CA GLU A 146 -11.98 18.77 -14.57
C GLU A 146 -12.03 18.72 -13.04
N THR A 147 -13.23 18.65 -12.49
CA THR A 147 -13.44 18.61 -11.04
C THR A 147 -14.36 17.46 -10.69
N VAL A 148 -13.92 16.65 -9.73
CA VAL A 148 -14.69 15.55 -9.16
C VAL A 148 -14.91 15.79 -7.68
N VAL A 149 -16.08 15.39 -7.20
CA VAL A 149 -16.45 15.46 -5.79
C VAL A 149 -16.84 14.06 -5.33
N LEU A 150 -16.28 13.63 -4.21
CA LEU A 150 -16.55 12.34 -3.58
C LEU A 150 -16.57 12.51 -2.06
N SER A 151 -17.14 11.55 -1.33
CA SER A 151 -17.12 11.57 0.13
C SER A 151 -16.34 10.38 0.67
N VAL A 152 -15.56 10.61 1.72
CA VAL A 152 -14.82 9.58 2.45
C VAL A 152 -15.50 9.31 3.78
N PHE A 153 -15.64 8.05 4.17
CA PHE A 153 -16.26 7.63 5.42
C PHE A 153 -15.62 6.35 5.97
N LEU A 154 -15.92 6.02 7.23
CA LEU A 154 -15.46 4.78 7.85
C LEU A 154 -16.43 3.63 7.52
N LYS A 155 -15.96 2.60 6.81
CA LYS A 155 -16.77 1.44 6.44
C LYS A 155 -16.66 0.30 7.45
N GLY A 156 -15.43 -0.07 7.83
CA GLY A 156 -15.17 -1.21 8.71
C GLY A 156 -15.27 -0.90 10.20
N ASN A 157 -15.54 -1.93 11.01
CA ASN A 157 -15.58 -1.90 12.48
C ASN A 157 -14.19 -1.85 13.16
N CYS A 158 -13.20 -1.22 12.54
CA CYS A 158 -11.87 -1.02 13.12
C CYS A 158 -11.36 0.41 12.88
N SER A 159 -10.38 0.84 13.67
CA SER A 159 -9.74 2.14 13.50
C SER A 159 -8.74 2.06 12.33
N PRO A 160 -8.69 3.06 11.43
CA PRO A 160 -7.73 3.04 10.33
C PRO A 160 -6.30 3.28 10.82
N SER A 161 -5.31 2.69 10.14
CA SER A 161 -3.92 2.95 10.48
C SER A 161 -3.48 4.35 10.07
N GLU A 162 -4.08 4.93 9.04
CA GLU A 162 -3.76 6.29 8.57
C GLU A 162 -5.01 7.03 8.10
N LEU A 163 -4.96 8.36 8.22
CA LEU A 163 -5.99 9.29 7.76
C LEU A 163 -5.49 10.07 6.54
N GLU A 164 -4.95 9.35 5.57
CA GLU A 164 -4.44 9.89 4.31
C GLU A 164 -5.07 9.13 3.14
N GLY A 165 -5.27 9.85 2.04
CA GLY A 165 -5.73 9.30 0.78
C GLY A 165 -4.84 9.77 -0.36
N GLU A 166 -4.85 9.00 -1.44
CA GLU A 166 -4.06 9.24 -2.64
C GLU A 166 -4.96 9.26 -3.87
N CYS A 167 -4.79 10.30 -4.69
CA CYS A 167 -5.40 10.42 -6.00
C CYS A 167 -4.34 10.10 -7.06
N LEU A 168 -4.62 9.10 -7.88
CA LEU A 168 -3.78 8.64 -8.98
C LEU A 168 -4.50 8.93 -10.29
N VAL A 169 -3.90 9.75 -11.15
CA VAL A 169 -4.42 10.01 -12.50
C VAL A 169 -3.49 9.38 -13.51
N SER A 170 -3.96 8.33 -14.19
CA SER A 170 -3.28 7.74 -15.34
C SER A 170 -3.78 8.37 -16.63
N TYR A 171 -2.87 8.77 -17.52
CA TYR A 171 -3.21 9.41 -18.80
C TYR A 171 -2.13 9.12 -19.85
N ASN A 172 -2.49 9.23 -21.12
CA ASN A 172 -1.56 9.03 -22.23
C ASN A 172 -1.22 10.36 -22.91
N ILE A 173 0.06 10.59 -23.19
CA ILE A 173 0.50 11.75 -23.98
C ILE A 173 0.87 11.27 -25.39
N PRO A 174 0.13 11.63 -26.45
CA PRO A 174 0.48 11.29 -27.81
C PRO A 174 1.81 11.94 -28.22
N THR A 175 2.68 11.18 -28.88
CA THR A 175 3.97 11.65 -29.39
C THR A 175 4.14 11.27 -30.85
N GLU A 176 5.06 11.90 -31.57
CA GLU A 176 5.32 11.58 -32.99
C GLU A 176 5.76 10.11 -33.18
N LEU A 177 6.51 9.56 -32.22
CA LEU A 177 6.97 8.16 -32.23
C LEU A 177 5.90 7.17 -31.77
N ASN A 178 4.94 7.62 -30.97
CA ASN A 178 3.86 6.80 -30.45
C ASN A 178 2.53 7.57 -30.46
N PRO A 179 1.73 7.44 -31.53
CA PRO A 179 0.45 8.13 -31.65
C PRO A 179 -0.62 7.60 -30.68
N GLU A 180 -0.47 6.37 -30.15
CA GLU A 180 -1.35 5.84 -29.08
C GLU A 180 -1.03 6.45 -27.71
N GLY A 181 0.13 7.10 -27.60
CA GLY A 181 0.56 7.87 -26.44
C GLY A 181 1.37 7.09 -25.41
N ILE A 182 2.23 7.82 -24.72
CA ILE A 182 3.07 7.29 -23.64
C ILE A 182 2.28 7.38 -22.32
N PRO A 183 2.09 6.26 -21.59
CA PRO A 183 1.38 6.28 -20.32
C PRO A 183 2.20 7.04 -19.26
N LYS A 184 1.57 8.02 -18.63
CA LYS A 184 2.09 8.75 -17.48
C LYS A 184 1.10 8.67 -16.33
N VAL A 185 1.63 8.84 -15.11
CA VAL A 185 0.83 8.88 -13.88
C VAL A 185 1.17 10.16 -13.13
N ALA A 186 0.14 10.90 -12.72
CA ALA A 186 0.25 12.00 -11.78
C ALA A 186 -0.40 11.59 -10.46
N GLN A 187 0.25 11.90 -9.35
CA GLN A 187 -0.22 11.55 -8.01
C GLN A 187 -0.36 12.78 -7.12
N CYS A 188 -1.36 12.77 -6.25
CA CYS A 188 -1.55 13.76 -5.19
C CYS A 188 -2.04 13.06 -3.93
N THR A 189 -1.46 13.40 -2.78
CA THR A 189 -1.95 12.94 -1.49
C THR A 189 -2.79 14.02 -0.81
N PHE A 190 -3.76 13.59 0.00
CA PHE A 190 -4.58 14.47 0.84
C PHE A 190 -4.76 13.84 2.22
N ARG A 191 -5.04 14.69 3.22
CA ARG A 191 -5.19 14.29 4.60
C ARG A 191 -6.62 14.50 5.08
N LEU A 192 -7.14 13.49 5.77
CA LEU A 192 -8.49 13.48 6.31
C LEU A 192 -8.51 14.00 7.75
N PRO A 193 -9.59 14.67 8.17
CA PRO A 193 -9.70 15.20 9.52
C PRO A 193 -9.90 14.08 10.55
N LEU A 194 -9.27 14.21 11.72
CA LEU A 194 -9.44 13.26 12.83
C LEU A 194 -10.90 13.08 13.27
N ARG A 195 -11.73 14.13 13.13
CA ARG A 195 -13.18 14.10 13.39
C ARG A 195 -13.94 13.05 12.57
N LEU A 196 -13.37 12.56 11.48
CA LEU A 196 -13.99 11.50 10.66
C LEU A 196 -14.10 10.17 11.44
N ILE A 197 -13.24 9.93 12.42
CA ILE A 197 -13.15 8.64 13.12
C ILE A 197 -13.35 8.72 14.63
N CYS A 198 -13.41 9.93 15.19
CA CYS A 198 -13.65 10.12 16.62
C CYS A 198 -14.42 11.40 16.94
N PHE A 199 -15.08 11.40 18.09
CA PHE A 199 -15.83 12.53 18.64
C PHE A 199 -15.29 12.91 20.02
N PRO A 200 -15.51 14.17 20.47
CA PRO A 200 -15.08 14.60 21.79
C PRO A 200 -15.78 13.78 22.89
N ALA A 201 -15.01 13.40 23.90
CA ALA A 201 -15.49 12.62 25.04
C ALA A 201 -14.85 13.10 26.34
N GLN A 202 -15.41 12.68 27.47
CA GLN A 202 -14.82 12.99 28.77
C GLN A 202 -13.46 12.28 28.94
N PRO A 203 -12.41 13.00 29.38
CA PRO A 203 -11.07 12.42 29.55
C PRO A 203 -11.06 11.39 30.69
N SER A 204 -10.44 10.23 30.43
CA SER A 204 -10.24 9.20 31.46
C SER A 204 -9.03 9.53 32.33
N LYS A 205 -9.15 9.31 33.65
CA LYS A 205 -8.05 9.53 34.61
C LYS A 205 -7.03 8.39 34.63
N ALA A 206 -7.42 7.20 34.17
CA ALA A 206 -6.57 6.02 34.16
C ALA A 206 -6.82 5.22 32.88
N ALA A 207 -5.72 4.71 32.31
CA ALA A 207 -5.73 3.77 31.20
C ALA A 207 -4.50 2.87 31.30
N ASN A 208 -4.53 1.73 30.61
CA ASN A 208 -3.48 0.71 30.65
C ASN A 208 -2.17 1.19 30.01
N HIS A 209 -2.24 1.79 28.83
CA HIS A 209 -1.08 2.23 28.07
C HIS A 209 -0.92 3.75 28.16
N LYS A 210 0.30 4.20 28.42
CA LYS A 210 0.62 5.62 28.60
C LYS A 210 1.88 5.97 27.83
N LEU A 211 1.77 7.01 27.00
CA LEU A 211 2.86 7.56 26.22
C LEU A 211 3.08 9.02 26.62
N THR A 212 4.33 9.46 26.76
CA THR A 212 4.66 10.86 27.05
C THR A 212 5.63 11.39 26.01
N ILE A 213 5.25 12.48 25.33
CA ILE A 213 6.08 13.23 24.39
C ILE A 213 6.56 14.51 25.05
N ASP A 214 7.86 14.75 24.98
CA ASP A 214 8.51 15.94 25.50
C ASP A 214 8.73 16.93 24.34
N THR A 215 8.38 18.20 24.54
CA THR A 215 8.62 19.29 23.59
C THR A 215 9.68 20.24 24.13
N ASN A 216 10.37 20.96 23.25
CA ASN A 216 11.32 22.01 23.64
C ASN A 216 10.68 23.40 23.86
N LYS A 217 9.35 23.49 23.71
CA LYS A 217 8.55 24.71 23.87
C LYS A 217 7.49 24.52 24.96
N PRO A 218 6.98 25.61 25.55
CA PRO A 218 5.92 25.52 26.56
C PRO A 218 4.66 24.84 26.00
N PRO A 219 3.88 24.16 26.88
CA PRO A 219 2.64 23.51 26.51
C PRO A 219 1.62 24.54 25.98
N ILE A 220 0.90 24.16 24.92
CA ILE A 220 -0.12 24.99 24.28
C ILE A 220 -1.50 24.50 24.75
N SER A 221 -2.44 25.45 24.88
CA SER A 221 -3.82 25.12 25.20
C SER A 221 -4.48 24.31 24.09
N PHE A 222 -5.20 23.27 24.46
CA PHE A 222 -5.94 22.47 23.49
C PHE A 222 -7.08 23.22 22.81
N LEU A 223 -7.55 24.34 23.37
CA LEU A 223 -8.53 25.22 22.73
C LEU A 223 -8.02 25.78 21.38
N SER A 224 -6.70 26.00 21.25
CA SER A 224 -6.13 26.57 20.03
C SER A 224 -5.68 25.53 19.01
N ILE A 225 -5.24 24.35 19.47
CA ILE A 225 -4.76 23.29 18.57
C ILE A 225 -5.84 22.27 18.21
N PHE A 226 -6.85 22.08 19.07
CA PHE A 226 -7.99 21.19 18.84
C PHE A 226 -9.32 21.94 19.02
N PRO A 227 -9.57 23.04 18.26
CA PRO A 227 -10.86 23.74 18.32
C PRO A 227 -12.03 22.80 17.97
N ASP A 228 -11.72 21.74 17.23
CA ASP A 228 -12.63 20.73 16.75
C ASP A 228 -13.14 19.76 17.84
N PHE A 229 -12.44 19.66 18.96
CA PHE A 229 -12.77 18.69 20.02
C PHE A 229 -13.13 19.36 21.33
N VAL A 230 -13.37 20.67 21.27
CA VAL A 230 -13.60 21.51 22.43
C VAL A 230 -15.03 22.04 22.40
N ASP A 231 -15.70 21.92 23.54
CA ASP A 231 -16.91 22.66 23.83
C ASP A 231 -16.52 23.95 24.58
N PRO A 232 -16.80 25.15 24.04
CA PRO A 232 -16.44 26.41 24.67
C PRO A 232 -17.13 26.65 26.03
N SER A 233 -18.09 25.81 26.42
CA SER A 233 -18.74 25.86 27.74
C SER A 233 -17.95 25.16 28.87
N GLU A 234 -16.93 24.33 28.56
CA GLU A 234 -16.14 23.59 29.55
C GLU A 234 -14.69 24.10 29.67
N ASP A 235 -14.38 24.80 30.77
CA ASP A 235 -13.06 25.40 31.02
C ASP A 235 -11.94 24.37 31.29
N ASP A 236 -12.30 23.15 31.73
CA ASP A 236 -11.36 22.05 32.02
C ASP A 236 -10.71 21.45 30.76
N GLN A 237 -11.26 21.72 29.57
CA GLN A 237 -10.78 21.17 28.29
C GLN A 237 -9.51 21.87 27.77
N ALA A 238 -9.07 22.95 28.43
CA ALA A 238 -7.87 23.68 28.03
C ALA A 238 -6.58 22.84 28.13
N ASN A 239 -6.55 21.81 28.98
CA ASN A 239 -5.35 20.98 29.22
C ASN A 239 -5.62 19.46 29.22
N ALA A 240 -6.87 19.04 29.05
CA ALA A 240 -7.24 17.63 28.98
C ALA A 240 -8.33 17.45 27.91
N LEU A 241 -8.11 16.53 26.97
CA LEU A 241 -9.09 16.15 25.96
C LEU A 241 -9.30 14.64 25.97
N GLY A 242 -10.56 14.21 25.90
CA GLY A 242 -10.93 12.84 25.63
C GLY A 242 -11.40 12.69 24.18
N PHE A 243 -10.98 11.60 23.54
CA PHE A 243 -11.39 11.18 22.21
C PHE A 243 -12.08 9.83 22.35
N GLN A 244 -13.28 9.71 21.81
CA GLN A 244 -13.95 8.43 21.66
C GLN A 244 -14.02 8.08 20.17
N PHE A 245 -13.39 6.97 19.80
CA PHE A 245 -13.42 6.46 18.44
C PHE A 245 -14.80 5.86 18.13
N LEU A 246 -15.17 5.85 16.86
CA LEU A 246 -16.43 5.23 16.39
C LEU A 246 -16.51 3.73 16.72
N THR A 247 -15.36 3.08 16.87
CA THR A 247 -15.23 1.69 17.30
C THR A 247 -15.54 1.47 18.79
N GLY A 248 -15.65 2.56 19.56
CA GLY A 248 -15.96 2.56 20.99
C GLY A 248 -14.74 2.71 21.92
N SER A 249 -13.51 2.61 21.39
CA SER A 249 -12.30 2.82 22.18
C SER A 249 -12.12 4.29 22.56
N LYS A 250 -11.35 4.54 23.64
CA LYS A 250 -11.16 5.88 24.21
C LYS A 250 -9.69 6.20 24.39
N ALA A 251 -9.28 7.35 23.89
CA ALA A 251 -7.95 7.91 24.13
C ALA A 251 -8.07 9.24 24.88
N THR A 252 -7.12 9.53 25.77
CA THR A 252 -7.07 10.78 26.53
C THR A 252 -5.73 11.46 26.32
N LEU A 253 -5.77 12.75 26.01
CA LEU A 253 -4.63 13.61 25.81
C LEU A 253 -4.56 14.62 26.96
N LEU A 254 -3.41 14.72 27.61
CA LEU A 254 -3.15 15.60 28.73
C LEU A 254 -1.95 16.49 28.45
N ALA A 255 -2.12 17.81 28.53
CA ALA A 255 -1.02 18.76 28.55
C ALA A 255 -0.62 19.04 30.01
N SER A 256 0.66 18.89 30.32
CA SER A 256 1.16 19.28 31.64
C SER A 256 1.27 20.79 31.74
N LYS A 257 0.64 21.41 32.75
CA LYS A 257 0.73 22.88 32.96
C LYS A 257 2.13 23.35 33.37
N THR A 258 2.89 22.49 34.03
CA THR A 258 4.18 22.83 34.67
C THR A 258 5.38 22.22 33.95
N SER A 259 5.15 21.35 32.96
CA SER A 259 6.23 20.72 32.19
C SER A 259 5.93 20.79 30.69
N GLN A 260 6.98 20.72 29.88
CA GLN A 260 6.88 20.77 28.41
C GLN A 260 6.53 19.39 27.86
N ARG A 261 5.47 18.77 28.39
CA ARG A 261 5.14 17.36 28.16
C ARG A 261 3.67 17.17 27.86
N TYR A 262 3.41 16.34 26.86
CA TYR A 262 2.08 15.86 26.52
C TYR A 262 2.00 14.36 26.79
N ARG A 263 0.97 13.94 27.50
CA ARG A 263 0.73 12.53 27.81
C ARG A 263 -0.52 12.04 27.10
N ILE A 264 -0.38 10.99 26.32
CA ILE A 264 -1.46 10.29 25.64
C ILE A 264 -1.69 8.97 26.38
N GLN A 265 -2.94 8.61 26.65
CA GLN A 265 -3.31 7.40 27.35
C GLN A 265 -4.50 6.72 26.68
N SER A 266 -4.47 5.39 26.60
CA SER A 266 -5.56 4.57 26.06
C SER A 266 -5.49 3.16 26.68
N ASP A 267 -6.60 2.44 26.64
CA ASP A 267 -6.66 1.04 27.06
C ASP A 267 -6.09 0.09 26.01
N GLN A 268 -5.96 0.54 24.75
CA GLN A 268 -5.32 -0.18 23.65
C GLN A 268 -4.11 0.60 23.13
N LEU A 269 -3.04 -0.11 22.74
CA LEU A 269 -1.80 0.52 22.27
C LEU A 269 -1.98 1.19 20.90
N GLU A 270 -2.70 0.51 20.00
CA GLU A 270 -2.95 0.95 18.63
C GLU A 270 -3.65 2.32 18.54
N ASP A 271 -4.55 2.63 19.48
CA ASP A 271 -5.30 3.88 19.50
C ASP A 271 -4.44 5.11 19.83
N LEU A 272 -3.26 4.91 20.43
CA LEU A 272 -2.34 5.99 20.71
C LEU A 272 -1.77 6.58 19.43
N TRP A 273 -1.67 5.81 18.34
CA TRP A 273 -1.02 6.23 17.11
C TRP A 273 -1.63 7.50 16.51
N LEU A 274 -2.92 7.45 16.16
CA LEU A 274 -3.60 8.52 15.43
C LEU A 274 -3.62 9.83 16.23
N VAL A 275 -3.89 9.74 17.54
CA VAL A 275 -3.88 10.91 18.43
C VAL A 275 -2.48 11.51 18.53
N THR A 276 -1.44 10.67 18.58
CA THR A 276 -0.06 11.13 18.71
C THR A 276 0.47 11.73 17.39
N LYS A 277 0.11 11.14 16.23
CA LYS A 277 0.39 11.71 14.90
C LYS A 277 -0.28 13.07 14.75
N GLU A 278 -1.58 13.15 15.06
CA GLU A 278 -2.36 14.39 14.98
C GLU A 278 -1.79 15.48 15.90
N LEU A 279 -1.47 15.16 17.15
CA LEU A 279 -0.84 16.08 18.08
C LEU A 279 0.46 16.66 17.52
N THR A 280 1.35 15.80 17.04
CA THR A 280 2.67 16.22 16.52
C THR A 280 2.49 17.17 15.33
N LEU A 281 1.63 16.81 14.38
CA LEU A 281 1.35 17.61 13.19
C LEU A 281 0.74 18.97 13.54
N ARG A 282 -0.27 19.02 14.43
CA ARG A 282 -0.91 20.28 14.82
C ARG A 282 0.03 21.20 15.61
N LEU A 283 0.92 20.64 16.44
CA LEU A 283 1.95 21.41 17.13
C LEU A 283 2.95 22.02 16.13
N GLU A 284 3.45 21.22 15.18
CA GLU A 284 4.35 21.70 14.14
C GLU A 284 3.71 22.80 13.29
N GLU A 285 2.46 22.63 12.84
CA GLU A 285 1.73 23.64 12.09
C GLU A 285 1.54 24.95 12.88
N HIS A 286 1.20 24.84 14.16
CA HIS A 286 1.02 25.99 15.04
C HIS A 286 2.33 26.76 15.24
N PHE A 287 3.43 26.08 15.53
CA PHE A 287 4.74 26.72 15.71
C PHE A 287 5.32 27.26 14.39
N LYS A 288 5.04 26.61 13.27
CA LYS A 288 5.38 27.12 11.93
C LYS A 288 4.65 28.42 11.62
N LYS A 289 3.36 28.53 11.96
CA LYS A 289 2.58 29.79 11.87
C LYS A 289 3.15 30.91 12.75
N GLN A 290 3.72 30.55 13.90
CA GLN A 290 4.40 31.50 14.79
C GLN A 290 5.87 31.79 14.39
N ASN A 291 6.32 31.35 13.21
CA ASN A 291 7.70 31.49 12.72
C ASN A 291 8.78 30.85 13.62
N CYS A 292 8.40 29.87 14.46
CA CYS A 292 9.32 29.12 15.32
C CYS A 292 9.93 27.96 14.52
N LYS A 293 11.16 28.10 14.05
CA LYS A 293 11.83 27.08 13.20
C LYS A 293 12.53 25.96 13.96
N ASP A 294 12.70 26.13 15.27
CA ASP A 294 13.45 25.24 16.14
C ASP A 294 12.56 24.28 16.96
N PHE A 295 11.27 24.20 16.69
CA PHE A 295 10.37 23.29 17.39
C PHE A 295 10.77 21.83 17.18
N ALA A 296 10.82 21.05 18.26
CA ALA A 296 11.14 19.63 18.20
C ALA A 296 10.38 18.86 19.28
N CYS A 297 9.81 17.73 18.86
CA CYS A 297 9.29 16.69 19.75
C CYS A 297 10.41 15.67 20.03
N THR A 298 10.43 15.16 21.26
CA THR A 298 11.38 14.14 21.70
C THR A 298 10.66 13.09 22.53
N PHE A 299 11.12 11.85 22.43
CA PHE A 299 10.62 10.75 23.24
C PHE A 299 11.75 10.22 24.11
N SER A 300 11.53 10.20 25.43
CA SER A 300 12.53 9.74 26.41
C SER A 300 12.12 8.43 27.11
N GLY A 301 11.00 7.83 26.73
CA GLY A 301 10.51 6.58 27.30
C GLY A 301 11.15 5.35 26.66
N SER A 302 10.83 4.18 27.19
CA SER A 302 11.10 2.90 26.53
C SER A 302 10.06 2.66 25.42
N ILE A 303 10.50 2.11 24.30
CA ILE A 303 9.60 1.67 23.23
C ILE A 303 8.75 0.50 23.75
N PRO A 304 7.42 0.50 23.58
CA PRO A 304 6.51 -0.54 24.07
C PRO A 304 6.60 -1.81 23.21
N LEU A 305 7.77 -2.47 23.23
CA LEU A 305 8.02 -3.66 22.42
C LEU A 305 7.22 -4.87 22.90
N HIS A 306 6.90 -4.96 24.19
CA HIS A 306 6.18 -6.11 24.74
C HIS A 306 4.76 -6.16 24.20
N GLU A 307 4.02 -5.06 24.34
CA GLU A 307 2.66 -4.92 23.85
C GLU A 307 2.60 -5.00 22.32
N TYR A 308 3.62 -4.45 21.64
CA TYR A 308 3.75 -4.58 20.19
C TYR A 308 3.92 -6.05 19.76
N PHE A 309 4.70 -6.85 20.50
CA PHE A 309 4.89 -8.27 20.21
C PHE A 309 3.63 -9.10 20.43
N GLU A 310 2.76 -8.72 21.37
CA GLU A 310 1.46 -9.38 21.55
C GLU A 310 0.56 -9.19 20.31
N LEU A 311 0.59 -8.01 19.68
CA LEU A 311 -0.15 -7.75 18.43
C LEU A 311 0.40 -8.57 17.27
N ILE A 312 1.73 -8.70 17.17
CA ILE A 312 2.38 -9.57 16.15
C ILE A 312 1.95 -11.02 16.36
N ASP A 313 2.00 -11.52 17.59
CA ASP A 313 1.64 -12.90 17.90
C ASP A 313 0.16 -13.16 17.58
N ARG A 314 -0.74 -12.23 17.94
CA ARG A 314 -2.17 -12.32 17.65
C ARG A 314 -2.46 -12.37 16.14
N HIS A 315 -1.79 -11.53 15.37
CA HIS A 315 -1.91 -11.51 13.92
C HIS A 315 -1.43 -12.84 13.30
N PHE A 316 -0.25 -13.30 13.70
CA PHE A 316 0.33 -14.55 13.21
C PHE A 316 -0.54 -15.78 13.54
N GLU A 317 -1.14 -15.83 14.74
CA GLU A 317 -2.09 -16.89 15.12
C GLU A 317 -3.32 -16.94 14.19
N LEU A 318 -3.85 -15.79 13.78
CA LEU A 318 -4.98 -15.72 12.85
C LEU A 318 -4.58 -16.18 11.44
N ARG A 319 -3.36 -15.86 10.99
CA ARG A 319 -2.81 -16.40 9.75
C ARG A 319 -2.69 -17.93 9.80
N LEU A 320 -2.17 -18.49 10.89
CA LEU A 320 -2.08 -19.95 11.07
C LEU A 320 -3.46 -20.62 11.07
N ASN A 321 -4.48 -19.95 11.63
CA ASN A 321 -5.84 -20.47 11.61
C ASN A 321 -6.46 -20.37 10.20
N ALA A 322 -6.14 -19.34 9.42
CA ALA A 322 -6.57 -19.23 8.02
C ALA A 322 -6.06 -20.42 7.19
N GLU A 323 -4.77 -20.77 7.33
CA GLU A 323 -4.16 -21.93 6.67
C GLU A 323 -4.86 -23.24 7.06
N LYS A 324 -5.12 -23.45 8.35
CA LYS A 324 -5.86 -24.62 8.83
C LYS A 324 -7.28 -24.71 8.27
N PHE A 325 -8.02 -23.59 8.23
CA PHE A 325 -9.36 -23.58 7.65
C PHE A 325 -9.32 -23.89 6.15
N GLN A 326 -8.33 -23.37 5.43
CA GLN A 326 -8.14 -23.66 4.01
C GLN A 326 -7.84 -25.14 3.75
N GLU A 327 -6.98 -25.77 4.56
CA GLU A 327 -6.69 -27.20 4.48
C GLU A 327 -7.95 -28.04 4.74
N LEU A 328 -8.67 -27.77 5.83
CA LEU A 328 -9.90 -28.49 6.20
C LEU A 328 -10.99 -28.34 5.12
N LEU A 329 -11.15 -27.13 4.58
CA LEU A 329 -12.11 -26.85 3.52
C LEU A 329 -11.73 -27.54 2.21
N SER A 330 -10.44 -27.61 1.88
CA SER A 330 -9.93 -28.38 0.74
C SER A 330 -10.23 -29.87 0.89
N GLU A 331 -9.96 -30.47 2.06
CA GLU A 331 -10.28 -31.87 2.34
C GLU A 331 -11.78 -32.15 2.21
N ARG A 332 -12.63 -31.30 2.81
CA ARG A 332 -14.09 -31.46 2.72
C ARG A 332 -14.63 -31.23 1.32
N ALA A 333 -14.07 -30.30 0.55
CA ALA A 333 -14.43 -30.10 -0.85
C ALA A 333 -14.04 -31.29 -1.74
N VAL A 334 -12.94 -31.99 -1.44
CA VAL A 334 -12.59 -33.24 -2.13
C VAL A 334 -13.59 -34.35 -1.79
N GLN A 335 -13.96 -34.49 -0.51
CA GLN A 335 -14.96 -35.47 -0.07
C GLN A 335 -16.33 -35.20 -0.71
N PHE A 336 -16.79 -33.95 -0.69
CA PHE A 336 -18.05 -33.53 -1.28
C PHE A 336 -18.12 -33.88 -2.77
N ARG A 337 -17.11 -33.49 -3.55
CA ARG A 337 -17.01 -33.83 -4.98
C ARG A 337 -16.97 -35.34 -5.24
N ALA A 338 -16.33 -36.12 -4.36
CA ALA A 338 -16.29 -37.58 -4.49
C ALA A 338 -17.69 -38.20 -4.28
N ILE A 339 -18.47 -37.69 -3.33
CA ILE A 339 -19.85 -38.12 -3.07
C ILE A 339 -20.75 -37.75 -4.26
N GLU A 340 -20.67 -36.51 -4.75
CA GLU A 340 -21.41 -36.04 -5.93
C GLU A 340 -21.14 -36.91 -7.16
N ARG A 341 -19.87 -37.20 -7.46
CA ARG A 341 -19.49 -38.07 -8.59
C ARG A 341 -20.10 -39.47 -8.46
N ARG A 342 -20.15 -40.01 -7.24
CA ARG A 342 -20.73 -41.33 -6.96
C ARG A 342 -22.26 -41.31 -7.11
N LEU A 343 -22.93 -40.26 -6.62
CA LEU A 343 -24.36 -40.04 -6.80
C LEU A 343 -24.74 -39.86 -8.28
N LEU A 344 -24.00 -39.05 -9.03
CA LEU A 344 -24.22 -38.87 -10.47
C LEU A 344 -24.09 -40.17 -11.26
N THR A 345 -23.09 -41.00 -10.92
CA THR A 345 -22.91 -42.31 -11.54
C THR A 345 -24.11 -43.22 -11.26
N ARG A 346 -24.65 -43.18 -10.03
CA ARG A 346 -25.84 -43.94 -9.62
C ARG A 346 -27.11 -43.43 -10.31
N PHE A 347 -27.31 -42.11 -10.42
CA PHE A 347 -28.47 -41.53 -11.10
C PHE A 347 -28.47 -41.73 -12.61
N LYS A 348 -27.29 -41.92 -13.22
CA LYS A 348 -27.15 -42.22 -14.65
C LYS A 348 -27.46 -43.69 -14.98
N ASP A 349 -27.43 -44.58 -13.99
CA ASP A 349 -27.75 -45.99 -14.17
C ASP A 349 -29.27 -46.15 -14.43
N LYS A 350 -29.62 -46.95 -15.43
CA LYS A 350 -31.02 -47.23 -15.78
C LYS A 350 -31.67 -48.22 -14.80
N THR A 351 -30.86 -48.93 -14.02
CA THR A 351 -31.35 -49.84 -12.98
C THR A 351 -31.43 -49.10 -11.63
N PRO A 352 -32.60 -49.06 -10.97
CA PRO A 352 -32.75 -48.36 -9.70
C PRO A 352 -31.97 -49.08 -8.61
N ALA A 353 -30.79 -48.57 -8.27
CA ALA A 353 -29.99 -49.03 -7.15
C ALA A 353 -30.24 -48.14 -5.92
N PRO A 354 -30.39 -48.70 -4.70
CA PRO A 354 -30.59 -47.92 -3.50
C PRO A 354 -29.37 -47.01 -3.23
N LEU A 355 -29.64 -45.77 -2.81
CA LEU A 355 -28.62 -44.74 -2.60
C LEU A 355 -27.72 -44.98 -1.38
N GLN A 356 -28.05 -45.98 -0.53
CA GLN A 356 -27.23 -46.41 0.63
C GLN A 356 -26.76 -45.23 1.52
N HIS A 357 -27.67 -44.32 1.88
CA HIS A 357 -27.39 -43.15 2.74
C HIS A 357 -26.38 -42.13 2.17
N LEU A 358 -26.03 -42.22 0.87
CA LEU A 358 -25.15 -41.23 0.23
C LEU A 358 -25.78 -39.84 0.17
N ASP A 359 -27.11 -39.75 0.16
CA ASP A 359 -27.89 -38.52 0.30
C ASP A 359 -27.70 -37.88 1.69
N THR A 360 -27.78 -38.66 2.76
CA THR A 360 -27.52 -38.17 4.13
C THR A 360 -26.05 -37.74 4.30
N LEU A 361 -25.13 -38.50 3.71
CA LEU A 361 -23.70 -38.17 3.74
C LEU A 361 -23.41 -36.87 2.97
N LEU A 362 -24.04 -36.69 1.80
CA LEU A 362 -23.92 -35.46 1.01
C LEU A 362 -24.42 -34.25 1.81
N GLU A 363 -25.59 -34.36 2.45
CA GLU A 363 -26.13 -33.28 3.27
C GLU A 363 -25.23 -32.95 4.47
N GLY A 364 -24.68 -33.97 5.15
CA GLY A 364 -23.73 -33.79 6.24
C GLY A 364 -22.47 -33.06 5.79
N THR A 365 -21.82 -33.54 4.72
CA THR A 365 -20.62 -32.89 4.17
C THR A 365 -20.92 -31.48 3.65
N PHE A 366 -22.10 -31.24 3.06
CA PHE A 366 -22.52 -29.90 2.65
C PHE A 366 -22.58 -28.94 3.84
N ARG A 367 -23.24 -29.34 4.93
CA ARG A 367 -23.32 -28.52 6.16
C ARG A 367 -21.95 -28.25 6.75
N GLU A 368 -21.05 -29.23 6.74
CA GLU A 368 -19.67 -29.06 7.20
C GLU A 368 -18.88 -28.06 6.33
N VAL A 369 -19.03 -28.13 5.00
CA VAL A 369 -18.40 -27.18 4.08
C VAL A 369 -18.88 -25.75 4.34
N ILE A 370 -20.19 -25.54 4.51
CA ILE A 370 -20.75 -24.22 4.80
C ILE A 370 -20.23 -23.69 6.15
N ALA A 371 -20.28 -24.51 7.20
CA ALA A 371 -19.79 -24.09 8.53
C ALA A 371 -18.30 -23.74 8.53
N LEU A 372 -17.47 -24.47 7.76
CA LEU A 372 -16.05 -24.13 7.59
C LEU A 372 -15.85 -22.86 6.76
N ALA A 373 -16.69 -22.61 5.76
CA ALA A 373 -16.65 -21.39 4.97
C ALA A 373 -16.99 -20.16 5.84
N ASP A 374 -18.07 -20.23 6.62
CA ASP A 374 -18.46 -19.15 7.56
C ASP A 374 -17.34 -18.87 8.58
N ALA A 375 -16.74 -19.92 9.15
CA ALA A 375 -15.63 -19.78 10.09
C ALA A 375 -14.36 -19.20 9.44
N ALA A 376 -14.10 -19.54 8.17
CA ALA A 376 -12.97 -18.98 7.42
C ALA A 376 -13.18 -17.49 7.12
N GLU A 377 -14.39 -17.08 6.75
CA GLU A 377 -14.76 -15.67 6.54
C GLU A 377 -14.63 -14.85 7.83
N GLU A 378 -15.12 -15.38 8.97
CA GLU A 378 -14.95 -14.74 10.27
C GLU A 378 -13.47 -14.59 10.65
N ASN A 379 -12.66 -15.63 10.40
CA ASN A 379 -11.22 -15.57 10.65
C ASN A 379 -10.52 -14.55 9.73
N GLN A 380 -10.93 -14.44 8.46
CA GLN A 380 -10.39 -13.44 7.52
C GLN A 380 -10.72 -12.01 7.96
N ALA A 381 -11.95 -11.76 8.42
CA ALA A 381 -12.34 -10.47 8.96
C ALA A 381 -11.54 -10.12 10.23
N ASN A 382 -11.36 -11.09 11.13
CA ASN A 382 -10.54 -10.92 12.33
C ASN A 382 -9.06 -10.68 12.01
N MET A 383 -8.52 -11.36 10.99
CA MET A 383 -7.15 -11.18 10.51
C MET A 383 -6.94 -9.77 9.97
N PHE A 384 -7.87 -9.27 9.16
CA PHE A 384 -7.86 -7.89 8.66
C PHE A 384 -7.88 -6.86 9.81
N GLN A 385 -8.74 -7.07 10.82
CA GLN A 385 -8.77 -6.21 12.01
C GLN A 385 -7.46 -6.28 12.82
N ALA A 386 -6.88 -7.46 12.98
CA ALA A 386 -5.59 -7.61 13.65
C ALA A 386 -4.45 -6.93 12.87
N PHE A 387 -4.48 -7.01 11.54
CA PHE A 387 -3.50 -6.38 10.68
C PHE A 387 -3.57 -4.85 10.73
N THR A 388 -4.77 -4.26 10.66
CA THR A 388 -4.95 -2.80 10.81
C THR A 388 -4.48 -2.27 12.17
N LYS A 389 -4.72 -3.03 13.25
CA LYS A 389 -4.17 -2.74 14.59
C LYS A 389 -2.64 -2.84 14.62
N LEU A 390 -2.08 -3.90 14.03
CA LEU A 390 -0.64 -4.11 13.94
C LEU A 390 0.04 -2.98 13.14
N ARG A 391 -0.55 -2.54 12.02
CA ARG A 391 -0.07 -1.39 11.25
C ARG A 391 -0.04 -0.12 12.11
N SER A 392 -1.13 0.17 12.81
CA SER A 392 -1.22 1.35 13.71
C SER A 392 -0.14 1.31 14.79
N ALA A 393 0.07 0.16 15.43
CA ALA A 393 1.13 -0.02 16.41
C ALA A 393 2.53 0.09 15.79
N THR A 394 2.73 -0.43 14.58
CA THR A 394 3.99 -0.35 13.83
C THR A 394 4.33 1.11 13.52
N HIS A 395 3.37 1.87 13.01
CA HIS A 395 3.54 3.31 12.77
C HIS A 395 3.91 4.06 14.06
N LEU A 396 3.23 3.75 15.18
CA LEU A 396 3.57 4.32 16.47
C LEU A 396 5.02 4.00 16.85
N VAL A 397 5.45 2.74 16.74
CA VAL A 397 6.83 2.33 17.04
C VAL A 397 7.84 3.06 16.15
N ILE A 398 7.58 3.21 14.85
CA ILE A 398 8.44 3.97 13.93
C ILE A 398 8.55 5.44 14.37
N MET A 399 7.43 6.07 14.72
CA MET A 399 7.45 7.47 15.18
C MET A 399 8.19 7.61 16.51
N LEU A 400 8.01 6.68 17.46
CA LEU A 400 8.74 6.68 18.72
C LEU A 400 10.25 6.50 18.50
N LEU A 401 10.66 5.61 17.61
CA LEU A 401 12.06 5.43 17.20
C LEU A 401 12.63 6.70 16.58
N SER A 402 11.86 7.36 15.70
CA SER A 402 12.23 8.62 15.07
C SER A 402 12.45 9.73 16.09
N LEU A 403 11.51 9.91 17.02
CA LEU A 403 11.57 10.92 18.09
C LEU A 403 12.65 10.62 19.13
N TRP A 404 12.97 9.34 19.35
CA TRP A 404 14.01 8.92 20.30
C TRP A 404 15.43 9.13 19.76
N GLN A 405 15.68 8.71 18.52
CA GLN A 405 17.01 8.77 17.89
C GLN A 405 17.24 10.01 17.01
N LYS A 406 16.24 10.88 16.90
CA LYS A 406 16.23 12.08 16.04
C LYS A 406 16.63 11.73 14.60
N LEU A 407 15.88 10.79 14.03
CA LEU A 407 16.16 10.28 12.67
C LEU A 407 15.82 11.35 11.62
N SER A 408 16.53 11.32 10.49
CA SER A 408 16.21 12.18 9.34
C SER A 408 14.99 11.64 8.57
N THR A 409 14.39 12.48 7.73
CA THR A 409 13.27 12.09 6.86
C THR A 409 13.58 10.85 6.02
N ASP A 410 14.80 10.76 5.49
CA ASP A 410 15.23 9.63 4.67
C ASP A 410 15.35 8.34 5.50
N GLN A 411 15.79 8.44 6.76
CA GLN A 411 15.86 7.30 7.66
C GLN A 411 14.48 6.82 8.10
N VAL A 412 13.54 7.75 8.30
CA VAL A 412 12.14 7.43 8.57
C VAL A 412 11.51 6.74 7.36
N ALA A 413 11.75 7.24 6.14
CA ALA A 413 11.27 6.59 4.91
C ALA A 413 11.82 5.16 4.75
N ILE A 414 13.09 4.93 5.10
CA ILE A 414 13.66 3.56 5.13
C ILE A 414 12.95 2.68 6.16
N LEU A 415 12.65 3.21 7.35
CA LEU A 415 11.92 2.47 8.39
C LEU A 415 10.50 2.14 7.94
N GLU A 416 9.78 3.10 7.37
CA GLU A 416 8.43 2.91 6.84
C GLU A 416 8.44 1.83 5.75
N ALA A 417 9.35 1.90 4.78
CA ALA A 417 9.49 0.87 3.75
C ALA A 417 9.86 -0.51 4.30
N THR A 418 10.55 -0.58 5.44
CA THR A 418 10.99 -1.85 6.07
C THR A 418 9.88 -2.51 6.86
N PHE A 419 9.15 -1.71 7.65
CA PHE A 419 8.17 -2.21 8.63
C PHE A 419 6.73 -2.18 8.12
N LEU A 420 6.43 -1.40 7.07
CA LEU A 420 5.11 -1.27 6.46
C LEU A 420 5.14 -1.61 4.95
N PRO A 421 5.62 -2.81 4.56
CA PRO A 421 5.86 -3.12 3.15
C PRO A 421 4.59 -3.42 2.33
N LEU A 422 3.52 -3.88 2.96
CA LEU A 422 2.32 -4.40 2.31
C LEU A 422 1.10 -3.60 2.74
N ALA A 423 0.14 -3.34 1.86
CA ALA A 423 -1.14 -2.71 2.21
C ALA A 423 -2.14 -3.71 2.83
N GLU A 424 -2.10 -4.97 2.39
CA GLU A 424 -2.90 -6.09 2.88
C GLU A 424 -2.07 -7.38 2.81
N ASP A 425 -2.38 -8.34 3.68
CA ASP A 425 -1.80 -9.67 3.63
C ASP A 425 -2.47 -10.51 2.53
N THR A 426 -1.65 -11.19 1.74
CA THR A 426 -2.09 -12.15 0.73
C THR A 426 -1.82 -13.58 1.19
N GLN A 427 -2.42 -14.57 0.53
CA GLN A 427 -2.19 -15.98 0.86
C GLN A 427 -0.72 -16.39 0.71
N GLU A 428 0.01 -15.79 -0.23
CA GLU A 428 1.41 -16.14 -0.53
C GLU A 428 2.42 -15.25 0.20
N LEU A 429 2.04 -14.00 0.47
CA LEU A 429 2.92 -12.99 1.04
C LEU A 429 2.19 -12.27 2.17
N GLY A 430 2.74 -12.38 3.37
CA GLY A 430 2.31 -11.59 4.51
C GLY A 430 3.45 -10.83 5.18
N TRP A 431 3.04 -10.12 6.23
CA TRP A 431 3.86 -9.12 6.89
C TRP A 431 5.11 -9.70 7.58
N GLU A 432 5.00 -10.82 8.30
CA GLU A 432 6.06 -11.36 9.16
C GLU A 432 7.32 -11.73 8.37
N GLU A 433 7.17 -12.47 7.27
CA GLU A 433 8.29 -12.91 6.41
C GLU A 433 8.94 -11.73 5.68
N THR A 434 8.13 -10.76 5.24
CA THR A 434 8.61 -9.57 4.52
C THR A 434 9.41 -8.67 5.44
N VAL A 435 8.88 -8.39 6.63
CA VAL A 435 9.57 -7.57 7.64
C VAL A 435 10.79 -8.29 8.20
N ASP A 436 10.75 -9.60 8.44
CA ASP A 436 11.95 -10.35 8.88
C ASP A 436 13.06 -10.28 7.85
N ALA A 437 12.73 -10.41 6.55
CA ALA A 437 13.69 -10.31 5.46
C ALA A 437 14.30 -8.90 5.38
N ALA A 438 13.46 -7.86 5.43
CA ALA A 438 13.90 -6.46 5.35
C ALA A 438 14.77 -6.05 6.56
N ILE A 439 14.35 -6.39 7.78
CA ILE A 439 15.13 -6.12 9.00
C ILE A 439 16.43 -6.92 8.98
N SER A 440 16.39 -8.20 8.59
CA SER A 440 17.60 -9.03 8.47
C SER A 440 18.61 -8.42 7.49
N TYR A 441 18.13 -7.85 6.38
CA TYR A 441 18.97 -7.14 5.42
C TYR A 441 19.60 -5.89 6.06
N LEU A 442 18.79 -4.99 6.63
CA LEU A 442 19.29 -3.75 7.27
C LEU A 442 20.26 -4.02 8.44
N LEU A 443 19.98 -5.05 9.24
CA LEU A 443 20.86 -5.47 10.33
C LEU A 443 22.25 -5.88 9.83
N ARG A 444 22.35 -6.46 8.63
CA ARG A 444 23.60 -6.92 8.02
C ARG A 444 24.31 -5.81 7.24
N THR A 445 23.57 -5.02 6.48
CA THR A 445 24.16 -4.00 5.59
C THR A 445 24.45 -2.69 6.31
N CYS A 446 23.51 -2.18 7.10
CA CYS A 446 23.62 -0.87 7.76
C CYS A 446 24.14 -0.98 9.20
N LEU A 447 23.76 -2.03 9.93
CA LEU A 447 23.94 -2.11 11.39
C LEU A 447 24.87 -3.25 11.84
N SER A 448 25.61 -3.91 10.93
CA SER A 448 26.48 -5.02 11.29
C SER A 448 27.73 -4.57 12.07
N LYS A 449 28.14 -5.38 13.05
CA LYS A 449 29.39 -5.18 13.80
C LYS A 449 30.56 -6.02 13.27
N SER A 450 30.31 -6.99 12.40
CA SER A 450 31.32 -7.97 11.96
C SER A 450 31.14 -8.39 10.50
N SER A 451 32.26 -8.52 9.79
CA SER A 451 32.30 -9.06 8.42
C SER A 451 31.81 -10.51 8.33
N LYS A 452 31.86 -11.29 9.43
CA LYS A 452 31.28 -12.65 9.47
C LYS A 452 29.74 -12.64 9.46
N GLU A 453 29.10 -11.63 10.05
CA GLU A 453 27.63 -11.48 10.00
C GLU A 453 27.15 -11.05 8.61
N GLN A 454 27.97 -10.30 7.87
CA GLN A 454 27.70 -9.90 6.48
C GLN A 454 27.81 -11.06 5.49
N ALA A 455 28.67 -12.06 5.77
CA ALA A 455 28.96 -13.17 4.87
C ALA A 455 27.95 -14.34 4.93
N LEU A 456 27.02 -14.34 5.89
CA LEU A 456 25.94 -15.33 5.92
C LEU A 456 24.96 -15.04 4.78
N THR A 457 24.66 -16.06 3.97
CA THR A 457 23.66 -15.96 2.90
C THR A 457 22.31 -15.57 3.48
N VAL A 458 21.63 -14.63 2.83
CA VAL A 458 20.22 -14.36 3.11
C VAL A 458 19.47 -15.53 2.49
N SER A 459 18.82 -16.34 3.33
CA SER A 459 17.75 -17.22 2.85
C SER A 459 16.64 -16.30 2.34
N SER A 460 16.64 -16.02 1.04
CA SER A 460 15.72 -15.10 0.37
C SER A 460 14.39 -15.75 -0.01
N GLN A 461 14.09 -16.93 0.54
CA GLN A 461 12.77 -17.53 0.40
C GLN A 461 11.82 -16.85 1.38
N LEU A 462 10.90 -16.07 0.82
CA LEU A 462 9.75 -15.51 1.52
C LEU A 462 8.74 -16.65 1.66
N SER A 463 8.68 -17.24 2.85
CA SER A 463 7.69 -18.24 3.20
C SER A 463 7.22 -18.00 4.63
N MET A 464 5.98 -18.41 4.91
CA MET A 464 5.40 -18.25 6.23
C MET A 464 6.31 -18.89 7.29
N PRO A 465 6.70 -18.14 8.34
CA PRO A 465 7.57 -18.67 9.38
C PRO A 465 6.83 -19.69 10.25
N LYS A 466 7.58 -20.50 11.01
CA LYS A 466 6.98 -21.45 11.98
C LYS A 466 6.56 -20.76 13.28
N ASP A 467 7.27 -19.69 13.65
CA ASP A 467 7.02 -18.89 14.84
C ASP A 467 7.49 -17.44 14.64
N THR A 468 7.04 -16.55 15.51
CA THR A 468 7.42 -15.13 15.53
C THR A 468 8.71 -14.87 16.31
N SER A 469 9.33 -15.90 16.91
CA SER A 469 10.48 -15.77 17.82
C SER A 469 11.67 -15.09 17.15
N ARG A 470 11.95 -15.45 15.89
CA ARG A 470 13.06 -14.88 15.12
C ARG A 470 12.82 -13.40 14.80
N LEU A 471 11.61 -13.07 14.34
CA LEU A 471 11.22 -11.69 14.03
C LEU A 471 11.33 -10.79 15.26
N LYS A 472 10.76 -11.22 16.40
CA LYS A 472 10.83 -10.47 17.67
C LYS A 472 12.28 -10.22 18.13
N LYS A 473 13.16 -11.23 17.98
CA LYS A 473 14.60 -11.08 18.27
C LYS A 473 15.26 -10.07 17.33
N ASN A 474 14.95 -10.12 16.04
CA ASN A 474 15.50 -9.20 15.05
C ASN A 474 15.04 -7.75 15.29
N ILE A 475 13.76 -7.54 15.61
CA ILE A 475 13.23 -6.21 15.98
C ILE A 475 13.91 -5.68 17.25
N THR A 476 14.08 -6.51 18.28
CA THR A 476 14.76 -6.12 19.51
C THR A 476 16.22 -5.74 19.24
N LEU A 477 16.93 -6.57 18.48
CA LEU A 477 18.32 -6.32 18.09
C LEU A 477 18.46 -5.04 17.24
N PHE A 478 17.49 -4.78 16.37
CA PHE A 478 17.43 -3.57 15.56
C PHE A 478 17.29 -2.32 16.43
N CYS A 479 16.33 -2.32 17.36
CA CYS A 479 16.15 -1.23 18.32
C CYS A 479 17.41 -1.00 19.16
N ASP A 480 18.04 -2.07 19.65
CA ASP A 480 19.28 -2.00 20.43
C ASP A 480 20.47 -1.44 19.64
N ARG A 481 20.59 -1.77 18.35
CA ARG A 481 21.67 -1.28 17.49
C ARG A 481 21.45 0.18 17.10
N LEU A 482 20.21 0.59 16.86
CA LEU A 482 19.86 2.01 16.69
C LEU A 482 20.15 2.80 17.97
N ALA A 483 19.79 2.28 19.14
CA ALA A 483 20.09 2.88 20.44
C ALA A 483 21.57 3.17 20.67
N LYS A 484 22.44 2.32 20.08
CA LYS A 484 23.90 2.42 20.16
C LYS A 484 24.50 3.34 19.09
N GLY A 485 23.67 4.14 18.40
CA GLY A 485 24.11 5.12 17.40
C GLY A 485 24.19 4.59 15.97
N GLY A 486 23.57 3.43 15.68
CA GLY A 486 23.46 2.91 14.32
C GLY A 486 22.70 3.87 13.40
N ARG A 487 23.15 4.01 12.15
CA ARG A 487 22.50 4.83 11.12
C ARG A 487 22.05 3.97 9.96
N LEU A 488 20.89 4.31 9.40
CA LEU A 488 20.32 3.65 8.22
C LEU A 488 20.75 4.41 6.97
N SER A 489 21.28 3.70 5.98
CA SER A 489 21.68 4.24 4.67
C SER A 489 21.61 3.14 3.62
N LEU A 490 20.92 3.39 2.50
CA LEU A 490 20.80 2.47 1.36
C LEU A 490 21.87 2.72 0.28
N SER A 491 22.69 3.76 0.43
CA SER A 491 23.74 4.11 -0.52
C SER A 491 24.81 3.02 -0.58
N THR A 492 25.05 2.46 -1.76
CA THR A 492 26.18 1.55 -2.04
C THR A 492 27.56 2.22 -1.91
N ASP A 493 27.59 3.53 -1.69
CA ASP A 493 28.82 4.34 -1.61
C ASP A 493 29.57 4.22 -0.27
N SER A 494 29.02 3.56 0.74
CA SER A 494 29.74 3.34 2.01
C SER A 494 30.88 2.30 1.93
N ALA A 495 31.25 1.84 0.73
CA ALA A 495 32.44 1.02 0.50
C ALA A 495 33.74 1.83 0.38
N THR A 496 33.68 3.17 0.38
CA THR A 496 34.87 4.03 0.47
C THR A 496 34.88 4.81 1.78
N GLN A 497 35.13 4.11 2.89
CA GLN A 497 35.65 4.80 4.08
C GLN A 497 36.95 5.51 3.69
N GLN A 498 36.90 6.85 3.73
CA GLN A 498 38.05 7.72 3.67
C GLN A 498 39.08 7.25 4.70
N THR A 499 40.21 6.75 4.21
CA THR A 499 41.44 6.66 4.98
C THR A 499 41.78 8.07 5.46
N ALA A 500 41.54 8.33 6.75
CA ALA A 500 42.02 9.53 7.41
C ALA A 500 43.55 9.50 7.37
N VAL A 501 44.13 10.23 6.42
CA VAL A 501 45.56 10.55 6.40
C VAL A 501 45.79 11.52 7.55
N MET A 502 46.50 11.07 8.59
CA MET A 502 47.03 11.98 9.59
C MET A 502 48.13 12.85 8.96
N PRO A 503 48.16 14.17 9.23
CA PRO A 503 49.31 14.99 8.89
C PRO A 503 50.46 14.72 9.87
N GLY A 504 51.62 14.36 9.32
CA GLY A 504 52.92 14.45 9.99
C GLY A 504 53.57 15.81 9.76
#